data_AF-A0A2M8PJ35-F1
#
_entry.id   AF-A0A2M8PJ35-F1
#
_cell.length_a   1.000
_cell.length_b   1.000
_cell.length_c   1.000
_cell.angle_alpha   90.00
_cell.angle_beta   90.00
_cell.angle_gamma   90.00
#
_symmetry.space_group_name_H-M   'P 1'
#
loop_
_entity.id
_entity.type
_entity.pdbx_description
1 polymer ?
#
loop_
_entity_poly.entity_id
_entity_poly.type
_entity_poly.pdbx_seq_one_letter_code
_entity_poly.pdbx_strand_id
1 'polypeptide(L)'
;KMLKIIGEHDEKTIAQARNVLAKGADKFILCADGHLGYGHPIGGVAAYKDKISISGVGFDIACGNMAVKLPVKASDIQNWERVGSKIAKTISFGIGRNNEM
;
A
#
# COMPACT_ATOMS: atom_id res chain seq x y z
N LYS A 1 -1.11 22.54 -12.91
CA LYS A 1 -0.89 21.33 -12.09
C LYS A 1 -2.22 20.62 -11.90
N MET A 2 -2.29 19.31 -12.15
CA MET A 2 -3.54 18.55 -12.10
C MET A 2 -3.67 17.84 -10.75
N LEU A 3 -4.84 17.99 -10.11
CA LEU A 3 -5.27 17.18 -8.97
C LEU A 3 -6.53 16.41 -9.39
N LYS A 4 -6.48 15.09 -9.38
CA LYS A 4 -7.67 14.23 -9.55
C LYS A 4 -7.97 13.52 -8.24
N ILE A 5 -9.22 13.56 -7.81
CA ILE A 5 -9.71 12.89 -6.60
C ILE A 5 -10.77 11.88 -7.05
N ILE A 6 -10.64 10.64 -6.58
CA ILE A 6 -11.59 9.57 -6.85
C ILE A 6 -12.26 9.22 -5.54
N GLY A 7 -13.56 9.49 -5.40
CA GLY A 7 -14.29 9.25 -4.15
C GLY A 7 -14.28 10.45 -3.20
N GLU A 8 -14.71 10.21 -1.96
CA GLU A 8 -14.80 11.21 -0.88
C GLU A 8 -13.71 10.97 0.15
N HIS A 9 -13.08 12.05 0.61
CA HIS A 9 -11.98 11.98 1.57
C HIS A 9 -12.04 13.12 2.57
N ASP A 10 -11.48 12.88 3.76
CA ASP A 10 -11.30 13.91 4.77
C ASP A 10 -10.47 15.11 4.26
N GLU A 11 -10.80 16.30 4.75
CA GLU A 11 -10.13 17.54 4.37
C GLU A 11 -8.61 17.50 4.60
N LYS A 12 -8.16 16.83 5.67
CA LYS A 12 -6.73 16.68 5.97
C LYS A 12 -6.00 15.84 4.92
N THR A 13 -6.63 14.80 4.38
CA THR A 13 -6.10 13.97 3.29
C THR A 13 -5.98 14.81 2.01
N ILE A 14 -7.01 15.57 1.67
CA ILE A 14 -7.02 16.47 0.51
C ILE A 14 -5.97 17.57 0.68
N ALA A 15 -5.78 18.10 1.90
CA ALA A 15 -4.76 19.09 2.20
C ALA A 15 -3.34 18.54 1.95
N GLN A 16 -3.07 17.27 2.28
CA GLN A 16 -1.79 16.64 1.94
C GLN A 16 -1.61 16.56 0.42
N ALA A 17 -2.61 16.10 -0.35
CA ALA A 17 -2.55 16.07 -1.81
C ALA A 17 -2.24 17.45 -2.42
N ARG A 18 -2.88 18.51 -1.90
CA ARG A 18 -2.59 19.91 -2.31
C ARG A 18 -1.17 20.33 -1.97
N ASN A 19 -0.68 19.99 -0.77
CA ASN A 19 0.68 20.30 -0.34
C ASN A 19 1.73 19.60 -1.22
N VAL A 20 1.48 18.36 -1.64
CA VAL A 20 2.36 17.62 -2.54
C VAL A 20 2.52 18.34 -3.89
N LEU A 21 1.41 18.81 -4.46
CA LEU A 21 1.44 19.63 -5.68
C LEU A 21 2.15 20.96 -5.46
N ALA A 22 1.89 21.65 -4.35
CA ALA A 22 2.55 22.91 -4.01
C ALA A 22 4.07 22.74 -3.91
N LYS A 23 4.55 21.63 -3.33
CA LYS A 23 5.98 21.31 -3.18
C LYS A 23 6.67 20.76 -4.42
N GLY A 24 5.96 20.67 -5.55
CA GLY A 24 6.59 20.48 -6.86
C GLY A 24 6.24 19.21 -7.61
N ALA A 25 5.20 18.47 -7.22
CA ALA A 25 4.62 17.46 -8.10
C ALA A 25 3.95 18.14 -9.32
N ASP A 26 4.11 17.53 -10.50
CA ASP A 26 3.53 18.00 -11.75
C ASP A 26 2.04 17.62 -11.85
N LYS A 27 1.73 16.41 -11.39
CA LYS A 27 0.39 15.81 -11.35
C LYS A 27 0.21 15.00 -10.08
N PHE A 28 -1.02 14.95 -9.58
CA PHE A 28 -1.39 14.14 -8.43
C PHE A 28 -2.75 13.49 -8.63
N ILE A 29 -2.86 12.22 -8.24
CA ILE A 29 -4.11 11.47 -8.15
C ILE A 29 -4.26 10.96 -6.72
N LEU A 30 -5.43 11.18 -6.11
CA LEU A 30 -5.85 10.52 -4.88
C LEU A 30 -6.85 9.41 -5.25
N CYS A 31 -6.49 8.17 -4.94
CA CYS A 31 -7.32 6.98 -5.18
C CYS A 31 -8.45 6.87 -4.16
N ALA A 32 -9.44 6.00 -4.45
CA ALA A 32 -10.67 5.84 -3.66
C ALA A 32 -10.45 5.39 -2.21
N ASP A 33 -9.35 4.69 -1.94
CA ASP A 33 -8.91 4.25 -0.62
C ASP A 33 -8.01 5.28 0.08
N GLY A 34 -7.89 6.48 -0.50
CA GLY A 34 -7.00 7.53 -0.05
C GLY A 34 -7.32 8.02 1.36
N HIS A 35 -6.31 8.15 2.20
CA HIS A 35 -6.47 8.61 3.57
C HIS A 35 -5.20 9.28 4.10
N LEU A 36 -5.30 9.87 5.30
CA LEU A 36 -4.23 10.64 5.91
C LEU A 36 -2.96 9.80 6.08
N GLY A 37 -1.85 10.30 5.54
CA GLY A 37 -0.53 9.69 5.66
C GLY A 37 0.49 10.62 6.31
N TYR A 38 1.77 10.44 5.97
CA TYR A 38 2.87 11.26 6.47
C TYR A 38 3.44 12.15 5.36
N GLY A 39 3.00 13.41 5.30
CA GLY A 39 3.41 14.39 4.26
C GLY A 39 2.73 14.17 2.90
N HIS A 40 2.60 12.92 2.48
CA HIS A 40 1.75 12.45 1.39
C HIS A 40 0.58 11.64 1.95
N PRO A 41 -0.61 11.66 1.31
CA PRO A 41 -1.68 10.75 1.67
C PRO A 41 -1.37 9.32 1.21
N ILE A 42 -1.80 8.33 1.98
CA ILE A 42 -1.84 6.94 1.51
C ILE A 42 -2.87 6.86 0.38
N GLY A 43 -2.65 5.99 -0.61
CA GLY A 43 -3.47 5.94 -1.84
C GLY A 43 -3.21 7.10 -2.81
N GLY A 44 -2.14 7.87 -2.60
CA GLY A 44 -1.73 8.96 -3.49
C GLY A 44 -0.73 8.52 -4.57
N VAL A 45 -0.88 9.06 -5.77
CA VAL A 45 0.10 8.92 -6.87
C VAL A 45 0.56 10.30 -7.31
N ALA A 46 1.86 10.57 -7.15
CA ALA A 46 2.47 11.85 -7.52
C ALA A 46 3.49 11.65 -8.65
N ALA A 47 3.35 12.43 -9.72
CA ALA A 47 4.34 12.46 -10.80
C ALA A 47 5.27 13.66 -10.61
N TYR A 48 6.57 13.41 -10.73
CA TYR A 48 7.62 14.42 -10.66
C TYR A 48 8.57 14.27 -11.85
N LYS A 49 9.07 15.39 -12.36
CA LYS A 49 10.26 15.44 -13.21
C LYS A 49 11.50 15.80 -12.37
N ASP A 50 12.58 15.03 -12.54
CA ASP A 50 13.91 15.25 -11.95
C ASP A 50 13.94 15.42 -10.41
N LYS A 51 12.94 14.86 -9.72
CA LYS A 51 12.78 14.93 -8.25
C LYS A 51 12.22 13.64 -7.70
N ILE A 52 12.54 13.37 -6.44
CA ILE A 52 12.01 12.24 -5.68
C ILE A 52 11.47 12.78 -4.35
N SER A 53 10.37 12.21 -3.88
CA SER A 53 9.84 12.46 -2.55
C SER A 53 9.81 11.16 -1.77
N ILE A 54 10.62 11.07 -0.71
CA ILE A 54 10.70 9.87 0.15
C ILE A 54 9.36 9.63 0.86
N SER A 55 8.70 10.69 1.33
CA SER A 55 7.37 10.59 1.94
C SER A 55 6.29 10.05 0.98
N GLY A 56 6.49 10.22 -0.33
CA GLY A 56 5.61 9.65 -1.35
C GLY A 56 5.81 8.15 -1.59
N VAL A 57 6.87 7.54 -1.07
CA VAL A 57 7.11 6.08 -1.15
C VAL A 57 6.50 5.37 0.05
N GLY A 58 6.69 5.93 1.25
CA GLY A 58 6.23 5.36 2.51
C GLY A 58 7.37 4.79 3.37
N PHE A 59 7.07 4.51 4.63
CA PHE A 59 8.05 3.96 5.59
C PHE A 59 8.41 2.50 5.26
N ASP A 60 7.40 1.68 4.93
CA ASP A 60 7.57 0.29 4.53
C ASP A 60 7.76 0.22 3.00
N ILE A 61 9.00 0.42 2.55
CA ILE A 61 9.35 0.49 1.13
C ILE A 61 9.11 -0.88 0.49
N ALA A 62 8.40 -0.87 -0.63
CA ALA A 62 7.99 -2.06 -1.37
C ALA A 62 7.01 -2.98 -0.61
N CYS A 63 6.29 -2.44 0.39
CA CYS A 63 5.09 -3.09 0.91
C CYS A 63 4.12 -3.40 -0.25
N GLY A 64 3.66 -4.64 -0.33
CA GLY A 64 2.85 -5.08 -1.45
C GLY A 64 2.32 -6.50 -1.29
N ASN A 65 1.55 -6.94 -2.28
CA ASN A 65 0.91 -8.24 -2.29
C ASN A 65 1.58 -9.17 -3.32
N MET A 66 1.64 -10.46 -2.99
CA MET A 66 2.00 -11.52 -3.94
C MET A 66 0.89 -12.56 -3.97
N ALA A 67 0.49 -12.97 -5.18
CA ALA A 67 -0.46 -14.06 -5.38
C ALA A 67 0.18 -15.15 -6.24
N VAL A 68 -0.01 -16.41 -5.83
CA VAL A 68 0.47 -17.59 -6.55
C VAL A 68 -0.72 -18.48 -6.89
N LYS A 69 -0.90 -18.79 -8.18
CA LYS A 69 -1.95 -19.71 -8.64
C LYS A 69 -1.52 -21.15 -8.42
N LEU A 70 -2.33 -21.92 -7.69
CA LEU A 70 -2.11 -23.34 -7.46
C LEU A 70 -2.96 -24.21 -8.41
N PRO A 71 -2.50 -25.42 -8.78
CA PRO A 71 -3.27 -26.36 -9.57
C PRO A 71 -4.25 -27.19 -8.71
N VAL A 72 -4.92 -26.56 -7.74
CA VAL A 72 -5.91 -27.19 -6.85
C VAL A 72 -7.14 -26.30 -6.76
N LYS A 73 -8.34 -26.89 -6.74
CA LYS A 73 -9.57 -26.13 -6.52
C LYS A 73 -9.86 -25.98 -5.03
N ALA A 74 -10.50 -24.88 -4.65
CA ALA A 74 -10.93 -24.68 -3.26
C ALA A 74 -11.86 -25.80 -2.75
N SER A 75 -12.68 -26.36 -3.64
CA SER A 75 -13.56 -27.51 -3.34
C SER A 75 -12.82 -28.79 -2.95
N ASP A 76 -11.55 -28.92 -3.36
CA ASP A 76 -10.76 -30.11 -3.09
C ASP A 76 -10.13 -30.05 -1.68
N ILE A 77 -10.17 -28.88 -1.03
CA ILE A 77 -9.61 -28.65 0.29
C ILE A 77 -10.65 -29.00 1.35
N GLN A 78 -10.44 -30.15 2.00
CA GLN A 78 -11.37 -30.69 3.00
C GLN A 78 -11.22 -30.05 4.39
N ASN A 79 -10.05 -29.49 4.70
CA ASN A 79 -9.76 -28.95 6.03
C ASN A 79 -8.89 -27.69 5.95
N TRP A 80 -9.55 -26.53 5.96
CA TRP A 80 -8.92 -25.22 5.92
C TRP A 80 -8.14 -24.88 7.20
N GLU A 81 -8.59 -25.36 8.36
CA GLU A 81 -7.91 -25.16 9.63
C GLU A 81 -6.50 -25.76 9.59
N ARG A 82 -6.38 -27.01 9.11
CA ARG A 82 -5.08 -27.68 8.95
C ARG A 82 -4.16 -26.91 8.00
N VAL A 83 -4.70 -26.34 6.92
CA VAL A 83 -3.91 -25.52 5.98
C VAL A 83 -3.42 -24.25 6.67
N GLY A 84 -4.30 -23.52 7.35
CA GLY A 84 -3.96 -22.32 8.10
C GLY A 84 -2.90 -22.58 9.19
N SER A 85 -3.05 -23.64 9.98
CA SER A 85 -2.06 -24.00 11.02
C SER A 85 -0.70 -24.32 10.43
N LYS A 86 -0.64 -25.00 9.27
CA LYS A 86 0.63 -25.26 8.58
C LYS A 86 1.29 -23.98 8.09
N ILE A 87 0.52 -23.05 7.50
CA ILE A 87 1.03 -21.75 7.05
C ILE A 87 1.60 -20.98 8.25
N ALA A 88 0.83 -20.85 9.33
CA ALA A 88 1.24 -20.11 10.53
C ALA A 88 2.49 -20.70 11.22
N LYS A 89 2.69 -22.03 11.13
CA LYS A 89 3.90 -22.69 11.62
C LYS A 89 5.11 -22.50 10.70
N THR A 90 4.88 -22.40 9.40
CA THR A 90 5.96 -22.34 8.39
C THR A 90 6.47 -20.93 8.16
N ILE A 91 5.57 -19.93 8.18
CA ILE A 91 5.91 -18.53 7.95
C ILE A 91 6.06 -17.85 9.32
N SER A 92 7.22 -17.24 9.57
CA SER A 92 7.44 -16.47 10.78
C SER A 92 6.69 -15.14 10.70
N PHE A 93 5.75 -14.94 11.61
CA PHE A 93 5.00 -13.69 11.77
C PHE A 93 5.30 -13.07 13.14
N GLY A 94 5.39 -11.74 13.18
CA GLY A 94 5.54 -10.95 14.40
C GLY A 94 6.79 -10.08 14.42
N ILE A 95 6.73 -9.01 15.21
CA ILE A 95 7.83 -8.05 15.37
C ILE A 95 9.01 -8.75 16.05
N GLY A 96 10.22 -8.56 15.51
CA GLY A 96 11.46 -9.07 16.11
C GLY A 96 11.67 -10.58 15.95
N ARG A 97 10.93 -11.26 15.07
CA ARG A 97 11.19 -12.66 14.75
C ARG A 97 12.29 -12.80 13.71
N ASN A 98 13.07 -13.86 13.85
CA ASN A 98 14.08 -14.26 12.87
C ASN A 98 13.50 -15.31 11.93
N ASN A 99 13.96 -15.29 10.68
CA ASN A 99 13.77 -16.38 9.73
C ASN A 99 15.11 -17.11 9.59
N GLU A 100 15.07 -18.44 9.60
CA GLU A 100 16.17 -19.23 9.06
C GLU A 100 16.02 -19.18 7.53
N MET A 101 16.82 -18.34 6.88
CA MET A 101 16.99 -18.34 5.43
C MET A 101 18.23 -19.14 5.06
#